data_AF-A0A2N6VIJ9-F1
#
_entry.id   AF-A0A2N6VIJ9-F1
#
_cell.length_a   1.000
_cell.length_b   1.000
_cell.length_c   1.000
_cell.angle_alpha   90.00
_cell.angle_beta   90.00
_cell.angle_gamma   90.00
#
_symmetry.space_group_name_H-M   'P 1'
#
loop_
_entity.id
_entity.type
_entity.pdbx_description
1 polymer ?
#
loop_
_entity_poly.entity_id
_entity_poly.type
_entity_poly.pdbx_seq_one_letter_code
_entity_poly.pdbx_strand_id
1 'polypeptide(L)'
;AKSNNVFGRGLLTLLSQDTLDEQTWEDIEDSLIMADLGVDTTAELVDSLRERVRVLGTRDPEHLKPLLREELIKVVDPTMDRTLNVDRTEAAQTAGDPAVMLVVGVNGAGKTT
;
A
#
# COMPACT_ATOMS: atom_id res chain seq x y z
N ALA A 1 14.38 -0.92 -4.84
CA ALA A 1 15.53 -0.41 -4.06
C ALA A 1 15.53 1.12 -3.86
N LYS A 2 15.23 1.95 -4.88
CA LYS A 2 15.22 3.42 -4.73
C LYS A 2 14.03 4.02 -3.95
N SER A 3 12.82 3.44 -4.08
CA SER A 3 11.61 4.00 -3.44
C SER A 3 11.67 3.98 -1.90
N ASN A 4 12.28 2.93 -1.32
CA ASN A 4 12.25 2.67 0.13
C ASN A 4 12.96 3.72 1.01
N ASN A 5 13.86 4.54 0.44
CA ASN A 5 14.72 5.38 1.28
C ASN A 5 14.36 6.86 1.27
N VAL A 6 13.85 7.45 0.18
CA VAL A 6 13.58 8.90 0.15
C VAL A 6 12.16 9.19 0.63
N PHE A 7 11.17 8.51 0.05
CA PHE A 7 9.77 8.64 0.41
C PHE A 7 9.52 8.35 1.89
N GLY A 8 9.95 7.16 2.35
CA GLY A 8 9.76 6.75 3.74
C GLY A 8 10.44 7.67 4.76
N ARG A 9 11.58 8.28 4.43
CA ARG A 9 12.22 9.26 5.33
C ARG A 9 11.45 10.58 5.38
N GLY A 10 11.00 11.09 4.23
CA GLY A 10 10.21 12.33 4.17
C GLY A 10 8.91 12.23 4.95
N LEU A 11 8.17 11.14 4.75
CA LEU A 11 6.91 10.88 5.45
C LEU A 11 7.11 10.78 6.98
N LEU A 12 8.19 10.12 7.41
CA LEU A 12 8.54 10.06 8.83
C LEU A 12 8.94 11.42 9.40
N THR A 13 9.62 12.28 8.60
CA THR A 13 9.94 13.64 9.02
C THR A 13 8.68 14.47 9.24
N LEU A 14 7.67 14.38 8.37
CA LEU A 14 6.38 15.05 8.55
C LEU A 14 5.66 14.55 9.81
N LEU A 15 5.63 13.24 10.01
CA LEU A 15 5.02 12.63 11.20
C LEU A 15 5.76 12.97 12.51
N SER A 16 7.04 13.34 12.45
CA SER A 16 7.85 13.64 13.64
C SER A 16 7.79 15.10 14.09
N GLN A 17 6.98 15.93 13.44
CA GLN A 17 6.83 17.33 13.83
C GLN A 17 6.12 17.46 15.19
N ASP A 18 6.52 18.46 15.99
CA ASP A 18 5.96 18.71 17.34
C ASP A 18 4.43 18.87 17.32
N THR A 19 3.91 19.42 16.22
CA THR A 19 2.49 19.61 15.96
C THR A 19 2.11 19.04 14.61
N LEU A 20 1.24 18.04 14.62
CA LEU A 20 0.53 17.57 13.42
C LEU A 20 -0.73 18.42 13.24
N ASP A 21 -0.56 19.59 12.66
CA ASP A 21 -1.67 20.46 12.25
C ASP A 21 -2.31 19.98 10.94
N GLU A 22 -3.35 20.69 10.49
CA GLU A 22 -4.05 20.31 9.25
C GLU A 22 -3.12 20.27 8.05
N GLN A 23 -2.23 21.27 7.93
CA GLN A 23 -1.28 21.33 6.82
C GLN A 23 -0.36 20.12 6.80
N THR A 24 0.11 19.66 7.96
CA THR A 24 0.98 18.48 8.04
C THR A 24 0.24 17.22 7.58
N TRP A 25 -1.05 17.09 7.89
CA TRP A 25 -1.87 15.97 7.42
C TRP A 25 -2.10 16.02 5.92
N GLU A 26 -2.36 17.20 5.35
CA GLU A 26 -2.44 17.40 3.90
C GLU A 26 -1.13 17.01 3.21
N ASP A 27 0.03 17.44 3.74
CA ASP A 27 1.35 17.10 3.17
C ASP A 27 1.63 15.59 3.20
N ILE A 28 1.14 14.88 4.23
CA ILE A 28 1.23 13.43 4.37
C ILE A 28 0.36 12.74 3.30
N GLU A 29 -0.88 13.20 3.12
CA GLU A 29 -1.81 12.71 2.11
C GLU A 29 -1.24 12.90 0.70
N ASP A 30 -0.81 14.11 0.35
CA ASP A 30 -0.19 14.42 -0.93
C ASP A 30 1.03 13.55 -1.21
N SER A 31 1.86 13.32 -0.19
CA SER A 31 3.02 12.45 -0.28
C SER A 31 2.62 11.01 -0.64
N LEU A 32 1.59 10.47 0.00
CA LEU A 32 1.09 9.12 -0.24
C LEU A 32 0.43 8.99 -1.63
N ILE A 33 -0.29 10.02 -2.10
CA ILE A 33 -0.85 10.07 -3.45
C ILE A 33 0.28 10.06 -4.50
N MET A 34 1.33 10.85 -4.29
CA MET A 34 2.53 10.83 -5.15
C MET A 34 3.27 9.49 -5.16
N ALA A 35 3.02 8.63 -4.17
CA ALA A 35 3.57 7.29 -4.07
C ALA A 35 2.67 6.21 -4.74
N ASP A 36 1.73 6.61 -5.58
CA ASP A 36 0.81 5.75 -6.34
C ASP A 36 -0.20 4.96 -5.49
N LEU A 37 -0.55 5.42 -4.29
CA LEU A 37 -1.60 4.78 -3.47
C LEU A 37 -3.03 5.07 -4.00
N GLY A 38 -3.21 6.15 -4.76
CA GLY A 38 -4.52 6.64 -5.19
C GLY A 38 -5.23 7.44 -4.10
N VAL A 39 -6.21 8.26 -4.51
CA VAL A 39 -6.88 9.24 -3.63
C VAL A 39 -7.69 8.54 -2.53
N ASP A 40 -8.62 7.65 -2.92
CA ASP A 40 -9.55 7.02 -1.97
C ASP A 40 -8.81 6.22 -0.89
N THR A 41 -7.87 5.36 -1.30
CA THR A 41 -7.03 4.57 -0.38
C THR A 41 -6.23 5.45 0.58
N THR A 42 -5.72 6.59 0.08
CA THR A 42 -4.91 7.49 0.90
C THR A 42 -5.77 8.20 1.93
N ALA A 43 -6.93 8.72 1.52
CA ALA A 43 -7.86 9.38 2.44
C ALA A 43 -8.27 8.45 3.59
N GLU A 44 -8.67 7.21 3.27
CA GLU A 44 -9.02 6.20 4.29
C GLU A 44 -7.86 5.90 5.25
N LEU A 45 -6.64 5.78 4.73
CA LEU A 45 -5.44 5.52 5.53
C LEU A 45 -5.12 6.70 6.46
N VAL A 46 -5.15 7.92 5.94
CA VAL A 46 -4.81 9.14 6.70
C VAL A 46 -5.84 9.38 7.80
N ASP A 47 -7.14 9.23 7.51
CA ASP A 47 -8.20 9.34 8.50
C ASP A 47 -8.03 8.32 9.64
N SER A 48 -7.77 7.05 9.29
CA SER A 48 -7.51 6.00 10.27
C SER A 48 -6.28 6.31 11.13
N LEU A 49 -5.17 6.74 10.50
CA LEU A 49 -3.95 7.09 11.21
C LEU A 49 -4.17 8.28 12.15
N ARG A 50 -4.83 9.34 11.68
CA ARG A 50 -5.15 10.54 12.46
C ARG A 50 -5.99 10.21 13.69
N GLU A 51 -6.99 9.34 13.54
CA GLU A 51 -7.80 8.87 14.66
C GLU A 51 -6.97 8.10 15.69
N ARG A 52 -6.11 7.17 15.24
CA ARG A 52 -5.26 6.37 16.14
C ARG A 52 -4.28 7.23 16.90
N VAL A 53 -3.66 8.23 16.24
CA VAL A 53 -2.76 9.19 16.89
C VAL A 53 -3.52 10.00 17.96
N ARG A 54 -4.74 10.44 17.66
CA ARG A 54 -5.60 11.15 18.61
C ARG A 54 -5.94 10.30 19.84
N VAL A 55 -6.31 9.03 19.64
CA VAL A 55 -6.69 8.11 20.72
C VAL A 55 -5.50 7.74 21.61
N LEU A 56 -4.34 7.47 21.01
CA LEU A 56 -3.14 7.09 21.75
C LEU A 56 -2.46 8.28 22.43
N GLY A 57 -2.74 9.51 21.99
CA GLY A 57 -2.16 10.73 22.56
C GLY A 57 -0.63 10.81 22.42
N THR A 58 -0.03 9.97 21.57
CA THR A 58 1.42 9.94 21.34
C THR A 58 1.78 10.64 20.04
N ARG A 59 2.86 11.42 20.09
CA ARG A 59 3.48 12.08 18.93
C ARG A 59 4.93 11.61 18.73
N ASP A 60 5.32 10.58 19.46
CA ASP A 60 6.68 10.06 19.40
C ASP A 60 6.90 9.35 18.05
N PRO A 61 7.91 9.78 17.25
CA PRO A 61 8.27 9.13 15.99
C PRO A 61 8.46 7.61 16.09
N GLU A 62 8.98 7.14 17.23
CA GLU A 62 9.20 5.70 17.49
C GLU A 62 7.88 4.93 17.60
N HIS A 63 6.78 5.61 17.94
CA HIS A 63 5.43 5.04 17.98
C HIS A 63 4.66 5.26 16.67
N LEU A 64 4.85 6.40 16.00
CA LEU A 64 4.14 6.75 14.76
C LEU A 64 4.55 5.88 13.57
N LYS A 65 5.83 5.53 13.46
CA LYS A 65 6.32 4.66 12.39
C LYS A 65 5.68 3.26 12.40
N PRO A 66 5.63 2.54 13.53
CA PRO A 66 4.84 1.31 13.63
C PRO A 66 3.37 1.48 13.27
N LEU A 67 2.72 2.56 13.72
CA LEU A 67 1.30 2.81 13.43
C LEU A 67 1.04 2.97 11.93
N LEU A 68 1.82 3.81 11.24
CA LEU A 68 1.73 3.96 9.80
C LEU A 68 1.97 2.62 9.07
N ARG A 69 2.97 1.85 9.51
CA ARG A 69 3.23 0.52 8.94
C ARG A 69 2.03 -0.40 9.09
N GLU A 70 1.36 -0.39 10.24
CA GLU A 70 0.16 -1.19 10.46
C GLU A 70 -0.98 -0.78 9.53
N GLU A 71 -1.23 0.52 9.36
CA GLU A 71 -2.25 1.01 8.42
C GLU A 71 -1.94 0.63 6.97
N LEU A 72 -0.69 0.77 6.54
CA LEU A 72 -0.25 0.33 5.21
C LEU A 72 -0.43 -1.19 5.02
N ILE A 73 -0.18 -2.00 6.05
CA ILE A 73 -0.41 -3.45 5.97
C ILE A 73 -1.89 -3.77 5.86
N LYS A 74 -2.78 -3.02 6.53
CA LYS A 74 -4.23 -3.21 6.37
C LYS A 74 -4.68 -2.93 4.95
N VAL A 75 -4.19 -1.86 4.33
CA VAL A 75 -4.45 -1.56 2.91
C VAL A 75 -3.98 -2.69 2.01
N VAL A 76 -2.81 -3.26 2.29
CA VAL A 76 -2.29 -4.41 1.55
C VAL A 76 -3.11 -5.66 1.80
N ASP A 77 -3.82 -5.79 2.91
CA ASP A 77 -4.56 -6.99 3.33
C ASP A 77 -3.81 -8.31 3.02
N PRO A 78 -2.91 -8.76 3.92
CA PRO A 78 -2.16 -9.98 3.71
C PRO A 78 -3.02 -11.25 3.77
N THR A 79 -4.29 -11.15 4.17
CA THR A 79 -5.21 -12.29 4.22
C THR A 79 -5.91 -12.54 2.88
N MET A 80 -5.84 -11.58 1.96
CA MET A 80 -6.36 -11.73 0.60
C MET A 80 -5.61 -12.83 -0.15
N ASP A 81 -6.35 -13.80 -0.70
CA ASP A 81 -5.78 -14.81 -1.58
C ASP A 81 -5.35 -14.17 -2.90
N ARG A 82 -4.04 -14.07 -3.08
CA ARG A 82 -3.38 -13.60 -4.32
C ARG A 82 -2.65 -14.72 -5.02
N THR A 83 -2.96 -15.97 -4.67
CA THR A 83 -2.37 -17.15 -5.32
C THR A 83 -2.73 -17.13 -6.79
N LEU A 84 -1.72 -17.28 -7.64
CA LEU A 84 -1.95 -17.55 -9.05
C LEU A 84 -2.49 -18.99 -9.17
N ASN A 85 -3.81 -19.12 -9.28
CA ASN A 85 -4.47 -20.41 -9.45
C ASN A 85 -4.19 -20.95 -10.86
N VAL A 86 -3.18 -21.81 -10.96
CA VAL A 86 -2.81 -22.55 -12.18
C VAL A 86 -3.42 -23.95 -12.21
N ASP A 87 -4.22 -24.29 -11.21
CA ASP A 87 -4.91 -25.57 -11.12
C ASP A 87 -5.87 -25.75 -12.30
N ARG A 88 -5.92 -26.97 -12.82
CA ARG A 88 -6.79 -27.32 -13.96
C ARG A 88 -8.25 -27.18 -13.52
N THR A 89 -9.04 -26.46 -14.31
CA THR A 89 -10.50 -26.42 -14.11
C THR A 89 -11.07 -27.82 -14.29
N GLU A 90 -12.20 -28.12 -13.62
CA GLU A 90 -12.86 -29.44 -13.71
C GLU A 90 -13.27 -29.84 -15.15
N ALA A 91 -13.19 -28.94 -16.13
CA ALA A 91 -13.41 -29.25 -17.55
C ALA A 91 -12.20 -29.91 -18.24
N ALA A 92 -11.00 -29.80 -17.68
CA ALA A 92 -9.75 -30.35 -18.22
C ALA A 92 -9.37 -31.66 -17.49
N GLN A 93 -10.21 -32.69 -17.64
CA GLN A 93 -10.05 -33.98 -16.93
C GLN A 93 -9.13 -34.97 -17.63
N THR A 94 -8.54 -34.61 -18.78
CA THR A 94 -7.56 -35.46 -19.47
C THR A 94 -6.17 -35.24 -18.90
N ALA A 95 -5.56 -36.32 -18.41
CA ALA A 95 -4.18 -36.31 -17.96
C ALA A 95 -3.25 -35.88 -19.11
N GLY A 96 -2.74 -34.65 -19.06
CA GLY A 96 -1.81 -34.12 -20.06
C GLY A 96 -2.03 -32.67 -20.48
N ASP A 97 -3.18 -32.06 -20.17
CA ASP A 97 -3.48 -30.72 -20.68
C ASP A 97 -2.69 -29.61 -19.96
N PRO A 98 -2.15 -28.61 -20.69
CA PRO A 98 -1.38 -27.51 -20.11
C PRO A 98 -2.29 -26.47 -19.45
N ALA A 99 -1.78 -25.77 -18.44
CA ALA A 99 -2.41 -24.54 -17.95
C ALA A 99 -2.28 -23.43 -19.02
N VAL A 100 -3.38 -22.76 -19.33
CA VAL A 100 -3.41 -21.69 -20.35
C VAL A 100 -3.51 -20.33 -19.65
N MET A 101 -2.55 -19.44 -19.92
CA MET A 101 -2.52 -18.07 -19.40
C MET A 101 -2.61 -17.06 -20.56
N LEU A 102 -3.56 -16.12 -20.46
CA LEU A 102 -3.69 -15.01 -21.39
C LEU A 102 -3.11 -13.74 -20.77
N VAL A 103 -2.00 -13.25 -21.32
CA VAL A 103 -1.37 -11.99 -20.90
C VAL A 103 -1.93 -10.85 -21.73
N VAL A 104 -2.64 -9.91 -21.10
CA VAL A 104 -3.27 -8.73 -21.75
C VAL A 104 -2.66 -7.42 -21.26
N GLY A 105 -2.75 -6.36 -22.05
CA GLY A 105 -2.24 -5.03 -21.71
C GLY A 105 -1.80 -4.22 -22.94
N VAL A 106 -1.51 -2.94 -22.74
CA VAL A 106 -1.12 -2.02 -23.83
C VAL A 106 0.29 -2.29 -24.38
N ASN A 107 0.61 -1.75 -25.56
CA ASN A 107 1.95 -1.88 -26.15
C ASN A 107 3.01 -1.23 -25.26
N GLY A 108 4.17 -1.89 -25.11
CA GLY A 108 5.27 -1.40 -24.27
C GLY A 108 5.21 -1.78 -22.78
N ALA A 109 4.12 -2.39 -22.30
CA ALA A 109 3.96 -2.79 -20.89
C ALA A 109 4.74 -4.06 -20.47
N GLY A 110 5.62 -4.59 -21.32
CA GLY A 110 6.45 -5.76 -20.99
C GLY A 110 5.77 -7.14 -21.13
N LYS A 111 4.61 -7.26 -21.79
CA LYS A 111 3.89 -8.55 -21.92
C LYS A 111 4.69 -9.72 -22.52
N THR A 112 5.71 -9.42 -23.34
CA THR A 112 6.56 -10.42 -24.01
C THR A 112 7.88 -10.63 -23.28
N THR A 113 8.24 -9.73 -22.34
CA THR A 113 9.48 -9.74 -21.57
C THR A 113 9.35 -10.68 -20.38
#